data_AF-A0A1F4E1Z7-F1
#
_entry.id   AF-A0A1F4E1Z7-F1
#
_cell.length_a   1.000
_cell.length_b   1.000
_cell.length_c   1.000
_cell.angle_alpha   90.00
_cell.angle_beta   90.00
_cell.angle_gamma   90.00
#
_symmetry.space_group_name_H-M   'P 1'
#
loop_
_entity.id
_entity.type
_entity.pdbx_description
1 polymer ?
#
loop_
_entity_poly.entity_id
_entity_poly.type
_entity_poly.pdbx_seq_one_letter_code
_entity_poly.pdbx_strand_id
1 'polypeptide(L)'
;MEEGTMPDMRYLDARGKFLKYAYDVLEPYFADFEGLERLFDAIPTDEEKNRFLKISSFYKFLIVDGRYCLYDNYAPTYVDYLDETYKFIALFALIEALYADDDYEEFFIWLMRKQKDAVFPIADRVKLQELYTQYKQVHGLTQKAIRFFNSFDEEDKEFLRQHITVKDHEPPIDALARSLYQMRSEFVHFARLIAELSPGTIFSTRQGKLMIIGLDLRGLSRLFEHGCLRHFGYVAAFPSPGT
;
A
#
# COMPACT_ATOMS: atom_id res chain seq x y z
N MET A 1 -21.31 -16.29 -23.84
CA MET A 1 -20.40 -17.14 -23.05
C MET A 1 -19.04 -16.51 -23.23
N GLU A 2 -18.68 -15.59 -22.35
CA GLU A 2 -17.31 -15.07 -22.31
C GLU A 2 -16.43 -16.22 -21.82
N GLU A 3 -15.42 -16.57 -22.61
CA GLU A 3 -14.32 -17.41 -22.13
C GLU A 3 -13.68 -16.66 -20.97
N GLY A 4 -14.00 -17.07 -19.75
CA GLY A 4 -13.37 -16.55 -18.56
C GLY A 4 -11.87 -16.78 -18.70
N THR A 5 -11.11 -15.71 -18.89
CA THR A 5 -9.65 -15.75 -18.84
C THR A 5 -9.26 -16.40 -17.52
N MET A 6 -8.67 -17.58 -17.57
CA MET A 6 -8.16 -18.24 -16.37
C MET A 6 -7.21 -17.29 -15.64
N PRO A 7 -7.28 -17.19 -14.31
CA PRO A 7 -6.40 -16.32 -13.54
C PRO A 7 -4.93 -16.68 -13.82
N ASP A 8 -4.06 -15.66 -13.86
CA ASP A 8 -2.63 -15.85 -14.08
C ASP A 8 -1.98 -16.51 -12.85
N MET A 9 -1.79 -17.84 -12.91
CA MET A 9 -1.27 -18.67 -11.81
C MET A 9 0.25 -18.88 -11.84
N ARG A 10 0.97 -18.13 -12.67
CA ARG A 10 2.40 -18.34 -12.93
C ARG A 10 3.32 -18.26 -11.70
N TYR A 11 2.90 -17.57 -10.63
CA TYR A 11 3.68 -17.50 -9.40
C TYR A 11 3.53 -18.78 -8.59
N LEU A 12 2.30 -19.29 -8.48
CA LEU A 12 2.04 -20.57 -7.83
C LEU A 12 2.63 -21.75 -8.63
N ASP A 13 2.55 -21.73 -9.96
CA ASP A 13 3.16 -22.75 -10.81
C ASP A 13 4.67 -22.89 -10.59
N ALA A 14 5.33 -21.78 -10.26
CA ALA A 14 6.75 -21.72 -9.91
C ALA A 14 7.00 -21.51 -8.41
N ARG A 15 6.13 -22.05 -7.53
CA ARG A 15 6.15 -21.84 -6.07
C ARG A 15 7.54 -21.93 -5.45
N GLY A 16 8.34 -22.93 -5.82
CA GLY A 16 9.64 -23.16 -5.18
C GLY A 16 10.64 -22.04 -5.41
N LYS A 17 10.50 -21.29 -6.52
CA LYS A 17 11.30 -20.09 -6.80
C LYS A 17 10.74 -18.88 -6.05
N PHE A 18 9.44 -18.66 -6.15
CA PHE A 18 8.82 -17.45 -5.61
C PHE A 18 8.68 -17.46 -4.09
N LEU A 19 8.57 -18.63 -3.47
CA LEU A 19 8.56 -18.76 -2.01
C LEU A 19 9.94 -18.43 -1.41
N LYS A 20 11.03 -18.73 -2.13
CA LYS A 20 12.37 -18.27 -1.76
C LYS A 20 12.48 -16.75 -1.81
N TYR A 21 11.93 -16.11 -2.85
CA TYR A 21 11.89 -14.65 -2.91
C TYR A 21 11.06 -14.02 -1.80
N ALA A 22 9.97 -14.67 -1.39
CA ALA A 22 9.21 -14.24 -0.23
C ALA A 22 10.04 -14.37 1.07
N TYR A 23 10.79 -15.46 1.23
CA TYR A 23 11.68 -15.63 2.37
C TYR A 23 12.79 -14.60 2.42
N ASP A 24 13.43 -14.28 1.28
CA ASP A 24 14.53 -13.29 1.22
C ASP A 24 14.16 -11.92 1.81
N VAL A 25 12.87 -11.57 1.82
CA VAL A 25 12.37 -10.27 2.32
C VAL A 25 11.57 -10.38 3.60
N LEU A 26 11.04 -11.56 3.93
CA LEU A 26 10.26 -11.79 5.15
C LEU A 26 10.99 -12.63 6.19
N GLU A 27 12.21 -13.08 5.92
CA GLU A 27 13.07 -13.85 6.85
C GLU A 27 13.06 -13.30 8.27
N PRO A 28 13.16 -11.97 8.52
CA PRO A 28 13.16 -11.44 9.89
C PRO A 28 11.94 -11.79 10.74
N TYR A 29 10.83 -12.21 10.12
CA TYR A 29 9.56 -12.53 10.78
C TYR A 29 9.35 -14.03 11.05
N PHE A 30 10.29 -14.87 10.62
CA PHE A 30 10.23 -16.31 10.78
C PHE A 30 11.52 -16.83 11.42
N ALA A 31 11.41 -17.91 12.19
CA ALA A 31 12.59 -18.57 12.74
C ALA A 31 13.44 -19.24 11.64
N ASP A 32 12.79 -19.74 10.60
CA ASP A 32 13.37 -20.50 9.50
C ASP A 32 12.43 -20.50 8.28
N PHE A 33 12.90 -21.08 7.17
CA PHE A 33 12.11 -21.24 5.95
C PHE A 33 10.84 -22.08 6.15
N GLU A 34 10.88 -23.06 7.05
CA GLU A 34 9.73 -23.92 7.37
C GLU A 34 8.60 -23.13 8.06
N GLY A 35 8.94 -22.09 8.84
CA GLY A 35 7.99 -21.12 9.37
C GLY A 35 7.18 -20.42 8.28
N LEU A 36 7.86 -19.99 7.21
CA LEU A 36 7.20 -19.36 6.05
C LEU A 36 6.36 -20.38 5.27
N GLU A 37 6.86 -21.60 5.06
CA GLU A 37 6.12 -22.67 4.38
C GLU A 37 4.81 -22.99 5.11
N ARG A 38 4.84 -23.06 6.45
CA ARG A 38 3.62 -23.26 7.26
C ARG A 38 2.59 -22.15 7.09
N LEU A 39 3.03 -20.89 7.03
CA LEU A 39 2.12 -19.78 6.70
C LEU A 39 1.54 -19.97 5.29
N PHE A 40 2.40 -20.20 4.31
CA PHE A 40 2.00 -20.32 2.91
C PHE A 40 1.00 -21.45 2.69
N ASP A 41 1.19 -22.59 3.35
CA ASP A 41 0.28 -23.73 3.27
C ASP A 41 -1.07 -23.46 3.93
N ALA A 42 -1.11 -22.61 4.96
CA ALA A 42 -2.33 -22.20 5.66
C ALA A 42 -3.19 -21.19 4.89
N ILE A 43 -2.65 -20.55 3.83
CA ILE A 43 -3.42 -19.65 2.97
C ILE A 43 -4.53 -20.46 2.26
N PRO A 44 -5.80 -20.03 2.33
CA PRO A 44 -6.95 -20.92 2.08
C PRO A 44 -7.18 -21.28 0.61
N THR A 45 -6.78 -20.43 -0.33
CA THR A 45 -7.03 -20.63 -1.77
C THR A 45 -5.77 -20.50 -2.59
N ASP A 46 -5.74 -21.17 -3.74
CA ASP A 46 -4.61 -21.08 -4.68
C ASP A 46 -4.45 -19.66 -5.22
N GLU A 47 -5.55 -18.93 -5.42
CA GLU A 47 -5.53 -17.52 -5.83
C GLU A 47 -4.84 -16.63 -4.79
N GLU A 48 -5.14 -16.81 -3.51
CA GLU A 48 -4.48 -16.07 -2.42
C GLU A 48 -3.01 -16.47 -2.29
N LYS A 49 -2.67 -17.76 -2.47
CA LYS A 49 -1.28 -18.23 -2.50
C LYS A 49 -0.52 -17.59 -3.66
N ASN A 50 -1.11 -17.57 -4.84
CA ASN A 50 -0.53 -16.93 -6.02
C ASN A 50 -0.37 -15.41 -5.80
N ARG A 51 -1.34 -14.75 -5.16
CA ARG A 51 -1.27 -13.33 -4.79
C ARG A 51 -0.15 -13.06 -3.79
N PHE A 52 -0.02 -13.87 -2.74
CA PHE A 52 1.06 -13.77 -1.76
C PHE A 52 2.42 -13.82 -2.46
N LEU A 53 2.65 -14.83 -3.29
CA LEU A 53 3.90 -14.99 -4.05
C LEU A 53 4.15 -13.81 -4.98
N LYS A 54 3.12 -13.34 -5.69
CA LYS A 54 3.20 -12.17 -6.57
C LYS A 54 3.60 -10.92 -5.80
N ILE A 55 2.91 -10.58 -4.73
CA ILE A 55 3.14 -9.38 -3.92
C ILE A 55 4.54 -9.41 -3.31
N SER A 56 4.93 -10.52 -2.68
CA SER A 56 6.25 -10.68 -2.08
C SER A 56 7.37 -10.56 -3.13
N SER A 57 7.14 -11.06 -4.35
CA SER A 57 8.11 -10.92 -5.45
C SER A 57 8.25 -9.47 -5.91
N PHE A 58 7.14 -8.76 -6.11
CA PHE A 58 7.20 -7.34 -6.48
C PHE A 58 7.81 -6.50 -5.35
N TYR A 59 7.50 -6.81 -4.10
CA TYR A 59 8.12 -6.18 -2.95
C TYR A 59 9.65 -6.34 -2.98
N LYS A 60 10.13 -7.58 -3.17
CA LYS A 60 11.57 -7.85 -3.31
C LYS A 60 12.20 -7.03 -4.43
N PHE A 61 11.68 -7.11 -5.64
CA PHE A 61 12.38 -6.52 -6.79
C PHE A 61 12.19 -5.01 -6.93
N LEU A 62 11.05 -4.45 -6.51
CA LEU A 62 10.77 -3.02 -6.64
C LEU A 62 11.22 -2.22 -5.41
N ILE A 63 11.14 -2.80 -4.21
CA ILE A 63 11.41 -2.08 -2.95
C ILE A 63 12.77 -2.45 -2.38
N VAL A 64 13.05 -3.74 -2.21
CA VAL A 64 14.27 -4.21 -1.51
C VAL A 64 15.50 -4.16 -2.41
N ASP A 65 15.46 -4.84 -3.55
CA ASP A 65 16.57 -4.91 -4.51
C ASP A 65 16.58 -3.71 -5.47
N GLY A 66 15.40 -3.15 -5.72
CA GLY A 66 15.19 -2.09 -6.70
C GLY A 66 15.90 -0.81 -6.31
N ARG A 67 16.52 -0.15 -7.29
CA ARG A 67 17.12 1.17 -7.11
C ARG A 67 16.91 2.03 -8.35
N TYR A 68 16.33 3.20 -8.16
CA TYR A 68 16.20 4.21 -9.20
C TYR A 68 17.50 5.00 -9.32
N CYS A 69 18.09 4.96 -10.52
CA CYS A 69 19.32 5.69 -10.85
C CYS A 69 19.08 6.52 -12.12
N LEU A 70 19.63 7.74 -12.15
CA LEU A 70 19.74 8.51 -13.37
C LEU A 70 21.00 8.07 -14.12
N TYR A 71 20.91 7.94 -15.43
CA TYR A 71 22.09 7.69 -16.25
C TYR A 71 22.61 9.02 -16.78
N ASP A 72 23.77 9.44 -16.29
CA ASP A 72 24.53 10.55 -16.86
C ASP A 72 25.87 10.00 -17.36
N ASN A 73 26.20 10.26 -18.63
CA ASN A 73 27.41 9.74 -19.29
C ASN A 73 27.66 8.23 -19.08
N TYR A 74 26.61 7.41 -19.17
CA TYR A 74 26.64 5.96 -18.95
C TYR A 74 27.02 5.50 -17.53
N ALA A 75 27.17 6.42 -16.58
CA ALA A 75 27.35 6.10 -15.17
C ALA A 75 26.00 6.22 -14.44
N PRO A 76 25.63 5.22 -13.62
CA PRO A 76 24.45 5.32 -12.78
C PRO A 76 24.71 6.27 -11.61
N THR A 77 23.95 7.36 -11.54
CA THR A 77 23.93 8.30 -10.42
C THR A 77 22.70 8.02 -9.57
N TYR A 78 22.93 7.65 -8.31
CA TYR A 78 21.85 7.44 -7.35
C TYR A 78 21.25 8.79 -6.93
N VAL A 79 19.93 8.86 -6.89
CA VAL A 79 19.18 10.04 -6.43
C VAL A 79 18.15 9.57 -5.41
N ASP A 80 18.40 9.90 -4.15
CA ASP A 80 17.63 9.45 -2.99
C ASP A 80 16.14 9.77 -3.09
N TYR A 81 15.77 11.04 -3.27
CA TYR A 81 14.37 11.45 -3.28
C TYR A 81 13.58 10.86 -4.46
N LEU A 82 14.24 10.52 -5.58
CA LEU A 82 13.60 9.85 -6.71
C LEU A 82 13.37 8.37 -6.40
N ASP A 83 14.38 7.69 -5.83
CA ASP A 83 14.27 6.29 -5.41
C ASP A 83 13.21 6.13 -4.31
N GLU A 84 13.22 7.01 -3.31
CA GLU A 84 12.26 7.01 -2.21
C GLU A 84 10.84 7.26 -2.71
N THR A 85 10.65 8.23 -3.61
CA THR A 85 9.35 8.47 -4.24
C THR A 85 8.88 7.24 -5.01
N TYR A 86 9.73 6.66 -5.86
CA TYR A 86 9.40 5.45 -6.62
C TYR A 86 8.98 4.29 -5.71
N LYS A 87 9.77 4.01 -4.66
CA LYS A 87 9.49 2.94 -3.70
C LYS A 87 8.21 3.19 -2.92
N PHE A 88 7.96 4.43 -2.50
CA PHE A 88 6.70 4.79 -1.85
C PHE A 88 5.48 4.50 -2.74
N ILE A 89 5.55 4.88 -4.01
CA ILE A 89 4.46 4.63 -4.96
C ILE A 89 4.28 3.13 -5.18
N ALA A 90 5.37 2.37 -5.30
CA ALA A 90 5.31 0.92 -5.41
C ALA A 90 4.71 0.27 -4.16
N LEU A 91 5.06 0.70 -2.94
CA LEU A 91 4.44 0.22 -1.70
C LEU A 91 2.92 0.42 -1.70
N PHE A 92 2.44 1.60 -2.09
CA PHE A 92 0.99 1.85 -2.17
C PHE A 92 0.31 1.04 -3.25
N ALA A 93 0.96 0.81 -4.39
CA ALA A 93 0.45 -0.09 -5.42
C ALA A 93 0.33 -1.54 -4.90
N LEU A 94 1.26 -2.00 -4.07
CA LEU A 94 1.18 -3.32 -3.43
C LEU A 94 0.07 -3.38 -2.38
N ILE A 95 -0.11 -2.32 -1.58
CA ILE A 95 -1.25 -2.21 -0.65
C ILE A 95 -2.58 -2.30 -1.41
N GLU A 96 -2.70 -1.58 -2.53
CA GLU A 96 -3.89 -1.64 -3.39
C GLU A 96 -4.09 -3.06 -3.98
N ALA A 97 -3.01 -3.75 -4.32
CA ALA A 97 -3.03 -5.10 -4.90
C ALA A 97 -3.41 -6.20 -3.89
N LEU A 98 -3.17 -6.00 -2.58
CA LEU A 98 -3.67 -6.92 -1.54
C LEU A 98 -5.18 -7.06 -1.59
N TYR A 99 -5.88 -5.96 -1.90
CA TYR A 99 -7.35 -5.91 -1.97
C TYR A 99 -7.84 -5.84 -3.43
N ALA A 100 -7.13 -6.49 -4.36
CA ALA A 100 -7.47 -6.43 -5.79
C ALA A 100 -8.87 -7.02 -6.10
N ASP A 101 -9.33 -7.97 -5.29
CA ASP A 101 -10.63 -8.64 -5.46
C ASP A 101 -11.81 -7.83 -4.93
N ASP A 102 -11.59 -6.67 -4.30
CA ASP A 102 -12.68 -5.76 -3.95
C ASP A 102 -13.41 -5.36 -5.25
N ASP A 103 -14.72 -5.67 -5.32
CA ASP A 103 -15.57 -5.36 -6.48
C ASP A 103 -15.35 -3.92 -6.95
N TYR A 104 -14.69 -3.79 -8.11
CA TYR A 104 -14.61 -2.52 -8.81
C TYR A 104 -15.99 -2.25 -9.43
N GLU A 105 -16.71 -1.29 -8.86
CA GLU A 105 -17.92 -0.78 -9.45
C GLU A 105 -17.63 0.59 -10.06
N GLU A 106 -17.91 0.79 -11.35
CA GLU A 106 -17.75 2.10 -11.98
C GLU A 106 -18.73 3.12 -11.36
N PHE A 107 -18.28 4.37 -11.15
CA PHE A 107 -19.13 5.42 -10.56
C PHE A 107 -20.48 5.56 -11.25
N PHE A 108 -20.52 5.46 -12.58
CA PHE A 108 -21.78 5.55 -13.32
C PHE A 108 -22.73 4.39 -13.01
N ILE A 109 -22.23 3.15 -12.95
CA ILE A 109 -23.02 1.95 -12.61
C ILE A 109 -23.54 2.06 -11.17
N TRP A 110 -22.66 2.42 -10.23
CA TRP A 110 -23.02 2.68 -8.83
C TRP A 110 -24.09 3.77 -8.72
N LEU A 111 -23.93 4.86 -9.48
CA LEU A 111 -24.85 5.99 -9.48
C LEU A 111 -26.24 5.58 -9.98
N MET A 112 -26.33 4.84 -11.09
CA MET A 112 -27.60 4.35 -11.64
C MET A 112 -28.32 3.39 -10.68
N ARG A 113 -27.58 2.57 -9.93
CA ARG A 113 -28.16 1.69 -8.90
C ARG A 113 -28.67 2.47 -7.68
N LYS A 114 -27.91 3.47 -7.23
CA LYS A 114 -28.22 4.26 -6.03
C LYS A 114 -29.30 5.30 -6.26
N GLN A 115 -29.38 5.84 -7.48
CA GLN A 115 -30.32 6.88 -7.88
C GLN A 115 -31.20 6.38 -9.04
N LYS A 116 -32.01 5.34 -8.78
CA LYS A 116 -32.83 4.68 -9.82
C LYS A 116 -33.77 5.61 -10.59
N ASP A 117 -34.19 6.70 -9.95
CA ASP A 117 -35.13 7.68 -10.52
C ASP A 117 -34.46 9.03 -10.88
N ALA A 118 -33.13 9.13 -10.83
CA ALA A 118 -32.47 10.38 -11.19
C ALA A 118 -32.45 10.57 -12.70
N VAL A 119 -32.88 11.75 -13.15
CA VAL A 119 -32.70 12.20 -14.54
C VAL A 119 -31.23 12.52 -14.76
N PHE A 120 -30.61 11.83 -15.72
CA PHE A 120 -29.25 12.12 -16.16
C PHE A 120 -29.27 13.10 -17.34
N PRO A 121 -28.40 14.13 -17.39
CA PRO A 121 -27.35 14.44 -16.42
C PRO A 121 -27.87 15.09 -15.14
N ILE A 122 -27.19 14.84 -14.01
CA ILE A 122 -27.46 15.54 -12.73
C ILE A 122 -26.97 16.99 -12.89
N ALA A 123 -27.89 17.93 -13.06
CA ALA A 123 -27.58 19.35 -13.27
C ALA A 123 -27.00 20.04 -12.02
N ASP A 124 -27.38 19.57 -10.83
CA ASP A 124 -26.88 20.08 -9.56
C ASP A 124 -25.46 19.56 -9.27
N ARG A 125 -24.48 20.46 -9.40
CA ARG A 125 -23.06 20.16 -9.15
C ARG A 125 -22.76 19.80 -7.70
N VAL A 126 -23.46 20.38 -6.73
CA VAL A 126 -23.24 20.11 -5.31
C VAL A 126 -23.69 18.69 -5.01
N LYS A 127 -24.90 18.33 -5.45
CA LYS A 127 -25.43 16.97 -5.33
C LYS A 127 -24.55 15.93 -6.04
N LEU A 128 -24.06 16.23 -7.25
CA LEU A 128 -23.14 15.34 -7.97
C LEU A 128 -21.83 15.13 -7.20
N GLN A 129 -21.27 16.19 -6.63
CA GLN A 129 -20.05 16.13 -5.82
C GLN A 129 -20.25 15.32 -4.53
N GLU A 130 -21.41 15.44 -3.88
CA GLU A 130 -21.77 14.63 -2.71
C GLU A 130 -21.88 13.14 -3.06
N LEU A 131 -22.57 12.80 -4.14
CA LEU A 131 -22.68 11.41 -4.63
C LEU A 131 -21.32 10.83 -5.00
N TYR A 132 -20.47 11.61 -5.67
CA TYR A 132 -19.11 11.20 -5.98
C TYR A 132 -18.25 10.99 -4.73
N THR A 133 -18.43 11.83 -3.71
CA THR A 133 -17.74 11.67 -2.42
C THR A 133 -18.19 10.40 -1.71
N GLN A 134 -19.49 10.11 -1.69
CA GLN A 134 -20.04 8.86 -1.14
C GLN A 134 -19.54 7.64 -1.90
N TYR A 135 -19.46 7.70 -3.24
CA TYR A 135 -18.87 6.63 -4.04
C TYR A 135 -17.41 6.37 -3.66
N LYS A 136 -16.59 7.42 -3.56
CA LYS A 136 -15.18 7.32 -3.13
C LYS A 136 -15.03 6.79 -1.71
N GLN A 137 -16.02 6.99 -0.85
CA GLN A 137 -16.01 6.43 0.51
C GLN A 137 -16.18 4.91 0.51
N VAL A 138 -16.78 4.33 -0.53
CA VAL A 138 -17.04 2.88 -0.61
C VAL A 138 -16.06 2.19 -1.56
N HIS A 139 -15.84 2.75 -2.76
CA HIS A 139 -15.06 2.12 -3.84
C HIS A 139 -13.73 2.84 -4.13
N GLY A 140 -13.37 3.86 -3.35
CA GLY A 140 -12.13 4.61 -3.57
C GLY A 140 -10.90 3.80 -3.15
N LEU A 141 -9.82 3.87 -3.93
CA LEU A 141 -8.53 3.24 -3.61
C LEU A 141 -7.96 3.69 -2.26
N THR A 142 -8.28 4.91 -1.80
CA THR A 142 -7.95 5.38 -0.45
C THR A 142 -8.50 4.47 0.64
N GLN A 143 -9.64 3.80 0.42
CA GLN A 143 -10.22 2.87 1.39
C GLN A 143 -9.41 1.59 1.53
N LYS A 144 -8.72 1.14 0.47
CA LYS A 144 -7.80 -0.01 0.53
C LYS A 144 -6.64 0.30 1.47
N ALA A 145 -6.06 1.50 1.36
CA ALA A 145 -5.03 1.97 2.28
C ALA A 145 -5.57 2.11 3.71
N ILE A 146 -6.74 2.73 3.91
CA ILE A 146 -7.35 2.86 5.25
C ILE A 146 -7.58 1.48 5.88
N ARG A 147 -8.14 0.52 5.13
CA ARG A 147 -8.35 -0.86 5.58
C ARG A 147 -7.03 -1.52 5.97
N PHE A 148 -5.99 -1.34 5.16
CA PHE A 148 -4.65 -1.85 5.44
C PHE A 148 -4.11 -1.33 6.78
N PHE A 149 -4.02 -0.02 6.96
CA PHE A 149 -3.50 0.57 8.19
C PHE A 149 -4.40 0.30 9.42
N ASN A 150 -5.71 0.13 9.25
CA ASN A 150 -6.61 -0.23 10.35
C ASN A 150 -6.48 -1.69 10.78
N SER A 151 -5.97 -2.57 9.92
CA SER A 151 -5.76 -3.98 10.25
C SER A 151 -4.64 -4.20 11.26
N PHE A 152 -3.74 -3.21 11.39
CA PHE A 152 -2.62 -3.20 12.34
C PHE A 152 -3.07 -3.41 13.79
N ASP A 153 -2.21 -4.03 14.60
CA ASP A 153 -2.37 -4.01 16.06
C ASP A 153 -2.01 -2.64 16.64
N GLU A 154 -2.16 -2.50 17.95
CA GLU A 154 -1.86 -1.22 18.59
C GLU A 154 -0.35 -0.90 18.60
N GLU A 155 0.55 -1.86 18.50
CA GLU A 155 2.00 -1.60 18.42
C GLU A 155 2.35 -0.93 17.09
N ASP A 156 1.91 -1.52 15.98
CA ASP A 156 2.04 -0.95 14.62
C ASP A 156 1.39 0.43 14.50
N LYS A 157 0.18 0.58 15.05
CA LYS A 157 -0.56 1.85 15.04
C LYS A 157 0.14 2.91 15.86
N GLU A 158 0.67 2.55 17.02
CA GLU A 158 1.40 3.45 17.89
C GLU A 158 2.71 3.90 17.26
N PHE A 159 3.43 2.98 16.61
CA PHE A 159 4.60 3.32 15.81
C PHE A 159 4.25 4.39 14.76
N LEU A 160 3.13 4.24 14.05
CA LEU A 160 2.70 5.24 13.05
C LEU A 160 2.36 6.60 13.68
N ARG A 161 1.66 6.62 14.83
CA ARG A 161 1.29 7.86 15.54
C ARG A 161 2.51 8.62 16.05
N GLN A 162 3.52 7.91 16.57
CA GLN A 162 4.76 8.50 17.08
C GLN A 162 5.61 9.12 15.98
N HIS A 163 5.53 8.60 14.75
CA HIS A 163 6.35 9.04 13.64
C HIS A 163 5.63 10.01 12.68
N ILE A 164 4.33 10.27 12.87
CA ILE A 164 3.57 11.22 12.05
C ILE A 164 2.64 12.08 12.91
N THR A 165 2.90 13.38 12.97
CA THR A 165 2.04 14.36 13.65
C THR A 165 1.38 15.30 12.64
N VAL A 166 0.11 15.64 12.87
CA VAL A 166 -0.63 16.61 12.03
C VAL A 166 -1.22 17.70 12.92
N LYS A 167 -0.81 18.96 12.73
CA LYS A 167 -1.25 20.11 13.54
C LYS A 167 -1.09 19.90 15.05
N ASP A 168 0.06 19.40 15.50
CA ASP A 168 0.41 19.24 16.91
C ASP A 168 -0.51 18.28 17.72
N HIS A 169 -1.26 17.41 17.04
CA HIS A 169 -2.06 16.36 17.65
C HIS A 169 -1.73 15.02 16.99
N GLU A 170 -1.87 13.94 17.75
CA GLU A 170 -1.82 12.56 17.24
C GLU A 170 -3.13 12.25 16.50
N PRO A 171 -3.11 12.17 15.16
CA PRO A 171 -4.32 11.93 14.40
C PRO A 171 -4.73 10.45 14.50
N PRO A 172 -6.03 10.12 14.33
CA PRO A 172 -6.47 8.74 14.22
C PRO A 172 -5.84 8.07 12.99
N ILE A 173 -5.73 6.74 13.01
CA ILE A 173 -5.09 5.94 11.96
C ILE A 173 -5.70 6.19 10.57
N ASP A 174 -7.03 6.33 10.49
CA ASP A 174 -7.72 6.73 9.27
C ASP A 174 -7.19 8.03 8.67
N ALA A 175 -6.89 9.02 9.51
CA ALA A 175 -6.38 10.30 9.05
C ALA A 175 -4.91 10.20 8.61
N LEU A 176 -4.10 9.33 9.26
CA LEU A 176 -2.74 9.02 8.81
C LEU A 176 -2.74 8.30 7.47
N ALA A 177 -3.53 7.24 7.33
CA ALA A 177 -3.70 6.50 6.08
C ALA A 177 -4.12 7.41 4.93
N ARG A 178 -5.10 8.30 5.18
CA ARG A 178 -5.52 9.32 4.20
C ARG A 178 -4.39 10.28 3.83
N SER A 179 -3.59 10.70 4.80
CA SER A 179 -2.47 11.63 4.57
C SER A 179 -1.36 10.97 3.74
N LEU A 180 -0.99 9.74 4.06
CA LEU A 180 -0.03 8.96 3.27
C LEU A 180 -0.55 8.70 1.85
N TYR A 181 -1.80 8.26 1.72
CA TYR A 181 -2.41 8.04 0.40
C TYR A 181 -2.52 9.34 -0.41
N GLN A 182 -2.73 10.47 0.25
CA GLN A 182 -2.73 11.79 -0.39
C GLN A 182 -1.35 12.13 -0.97
N MET A 183 -0.25 11.79 -0.30
CA MET A 183 1.10 11.97 -0.88
C MET A 183 1.25 11.17 -2.17
N ARG A 184 0.77 9.91 -2.20
CA ARG A 184 0.73 9.06 -3.41
C ARG A 184 -0.10 9.71 -4.51
N SER A 185 -1.28 10.24 -4.16
CA SER A 185 -2.18 10.94 -5.08
C SER A 185 -1.54 12.20 -5.67
N GLU A 186 -0.84 12.99 -4.86
CA GLU A 186 -0.17 14.22 -5.30
C GLU A 186 0.99 13.94 -6.27
N PHE A 187 1.73 12.85 -6.06
CA PHE A 187 2.72 12.41 -7.05
C PHE A 187 2.06 12.02 -8.37
N VAL A 188 1.03 11.17 -8.33
CA VAL A 188 0.37 10.67 -9.56
C VAL A 188 -0.29 11.79 -10.38
N HIS A 189 -0.86 12.80 -9.71
CA HIS A 189 -1.58 13.88 -10.40
C HIS A 189 -0.72 15.11 -10.71
N PHE A 190 0.30 15.39 -9.89
CA PHE A 190 1.08 16.64 -9.99
C PHE A 190 2.59 16.42 -10.07
N ALA A 191 3.06 15.16 -10.16
CA ALA A 191 4.47 14.79 -10.10
C ALA A 191 5.21 15.36 -8.88
N ARG A 192 4.47 15.63 -7.78
CA ARG A 192 5.06 16.13 -6.55
C ARG A 192 5.86 15.03 -5.88
N LEU A 193 7.18 15.19 -5.88
CA LEU A 193 8.12 14.28 -5.23
C LEU A 193 7.87 14.18 -3.73
N ILE A 194 8.26 13.04 -3.16
CA ILE A 194 8.03 12.67 -1.77
C ILE A 194 9.39 12.67 -1.07
N ALA A 195 9.77 13.84 -0.56
CA ALA A 195 10.98 14.00 0.24
C ALA A 195 10.72 13.74 1.73
N GLU A 196 9.46 13.60 2.14
CA GLU A 196 9.07 13.45 3.54
C GLU A 196 9.47 12.14 4.21
N LEU A 197 9.94 11.16 3.43
CA LEU A 197 10.36 9.84 3.92
C LEU A 197 11.87 9.67 3.95
N SER A 198 12.62 10.74 3.69
CA SER A 198 14.07 10.74 3.86
C SER A 198 14.41 10.67 5.36
N PRO A 199 15.60 10.15 5.73
CA PRO A 199 15.98 10.00 7.13
C PRO A 199 15.92 11.31 7.92
N GLY A 200 15.33 11.26 9.13
CA GLY A 200 15.23 12.38 10.05
C GLY A 200 13.80 12.90 10.22
N THR A 201 13.64 14.02 10.94
CA THR A 201 12.34 14.67 11.13
C THR A 201 12.14 15.75 10.07
N ILE A 202 11.10 15.58 9.25
CA ILE A 202 10.80 16.46 8.13
C ILE A 202 9.50 17.22 8.39
N PHE A 203 9.56 18.53 8.15
CA PHE A 203 8.41 19.41 8.19
C PHE A 203 7.90 19.61 6.77
N SER A 204 6.65 19.25 6.51
CA SER A 204 6.02 19.44 5.21
C SER A 204 4.67 20.12 5.34
N THR A 205 4.31 20.91 4.33
CA THR A 205 2.95 21.42 4.19
C THR A 205 2.20 20.63 3.13
N ARG A 206 1.18 19.89 3.56
CA ARG A 206 0.26 19.15 2.68
C ARG A 206 -1.17 19.65 2.97
N GLN A 207 -1.91 20.00 1.92
CA GLN A 207 -3.27 20.58 2.02
C GLN A 207 -3.39 21.79 3.00
N GLY A 208 -2.37 22.65 3.06
CA GLY A 208 -2.34 23.80 3.97
C GLY A 208 -2.22 23.44 5.46
N LYS A 209 -1.87 22.19 5.77
CA LYS A 209 -1.61 21.71 7.14
C LYS A 209 -0.13 21.37 7.28
N LEU A 210 0.45 21.75 8.41
CA LEU A 210 1.77 21.29 8.80
C LEU A 210 1.70 19.81 9.20
N MET A 211 2.57 19.02 8.58
CA MET A 211 2.85 17.64 8.93
C MET A 211 4.30 17.55 9.41
N ILE A 212 4.50 16.85 10.52
CA ILE A 212 5.82 16.50 11.04
C ILE A 212 5.97 15.00 10.84
N ILE A 213 6.92 14.58 10.01
CA ILE A 213 7.11 13.19 9.64
C ILE A 213 8.52 12.78 10.08
N GLY A 214 8.59 11.86 11.03
CA GLY A 214 9.81 11.13 11.41
C GLY A 214 9.83 9.70 10.87
N LEU A 215 8.84 9.31 10.06
CA LEU A 215 8.76 8.00 9.43
C LEU A 215 9.63 8.00 8.17
N ASP A 216 10.69 7.19 8.15
CA ASP A 216 11.46 6.96 6.93
C ASP A 216 10.87 5.83 6.06
N LEU A 217 11.39 5.67 4.85
CA LEU A 217 10.95 4.61 3.94
C LEU A 217 11.15 3.21 4.54
N ARG A 218 12.17 3.01 5.37
CA ARG A 218 12.45 1.71 6.02
C ARG A 218 11.38 1.37 7.05
N GLY A 219 10.97 2.33 7.87
CA GLY A 219 9.87 2.19 8.82
C GLY A 219 8.56 1.90 8.11
N LEU A 220 8.27 2.60 7.01
CA LEU A 220 7.08 2.31 6.20
C LEU A 220 7.14 0.91 5.55
N SER A 221 8.33 0.49 5.12
CA SER A 221 8.55 -0.84 4.53
C SER A 221 8.27 -1.95 5.55
N ARG A 222 8.70 -1.79 6.80
CA ARG A 222 8.38 -2.73 7.90
C ARG A 222 6.90 -2.80 8.19
N LEU A 223 6.22 -1.65 8.27
CA LEU A 223 4.76 -1.60 8.41
C LEU A 223 4.06 -2.30 7.23
N PHE A 224 4.60 -2.20 6.03
CA PHE A 224 4.08 -2.92 4.87
C PHE A 224 4.25 -4.44 5.03
N GLU A 225 5.45 -4.91 5.38
CA GLU A 225 5.74 -6.34 5.61
C GLU A 225 4.79 -6.94 6.67
N HIS A 226 4.62 -6.22 7.78
CA HIS A 226 3.66 -6.52 8.85
C HIS A 226 2.22 -6.66 8.34
N GLY A 227 1.72 -5.61 7.68
CA GLY A 227 0.36 -5.63 7.15
C GLY A 227 0.15 -6.69 6.09
N CYS A 228 1.17 -6.98 5.27
CA CYS A 228 1.13 -8.04 4.27
C CYS A 228 1.00 -9.41 4.96
N LEU A 229 1.87 -9.72 5.93
CA LEU A 229 1.80 -10.97 6.69
C LEU A 229 0.44 -11.14 7.39
N ARG A 230 -0.06 -10.06 8.00
CA ARG A 230 -1.35 -10.04 8.69
C ARG A 230 -2.52 -10.25 7.75
N HIS A 231 -2.47 -9.67 6.55
CA HIS A 231 -3.48 -9.88 5.51
C HIS A 231 -3.61 -11.38 5.15
N PHE A 232 -2.50 -12.11 5.12
CA PHE A 232 -2.48 -13.55 4.87
C PHE A 232 -2.60 -14.43 6.12
N GLY A 233 -3.01 -13.85 7.26
CA GLY A 233 -3.34 -14.60 8.48
C GLY A 233 -2.15 -14.89 9.41
N TYR A 234 -0.99 -14.27 9.21
CA TYR A 234 0.14 -14.38 10.12
C TYR A 234 0.24 -13.17 11.06
N VAL A 235 0.32 -13.42 12.36
CA VAL A 235 0.58 -12.37 13.35
C VAL A 235 2.06 -12.43 13.71
N ALA A 236 2.85 -11.56 13.07
CA ALA A 236 4.25 -11.36 13.42
C ALA A 236 4.37 -10.44 14.65
N ALA A 237 5.38 -10.65 15.49
CA ALA A 237 5.79 -9.64 16.46
C ALA A 237 6.55 -8.52 15.75
N PHE A 238 6.38 -7.27 16.18
CA PHE A 238 7.16 -6.17 15.61
C PHE A 238 8.64 -6.41 15.88
N PRO A 239 9.49 -6.49 14.83
CA PRO A 239 10.91 -6.68 15.04
C PRO A 239 11.40 -5.44 15.76
N SER A 240 11.90 -5.65 16.99
CA SER A 240 12.53 -4.58 17.74
C SER A 240 13.56 -3.90 16.83
N PRO A 241 13.65 -2.55 16.81
CA PRO A 241 14.73 -1.89 16.10
C PRO A 241 16.05 -2.50 16.60
N GLY A 242 16.67 -3.31 15.73
CA GLY A 242 17.83 -4.09 16.11
C GLY A 242 18.91 -3.21 16.70
N THR A 243 19.45 -3.69 17.83
CA THR A 243 20.87 -3.56 18.20
C THR A 243 21.78 -3.76 17.00
#